data_AF-A0A6N7A9T1-F1
#
_entry.id   AF-A0A6N7A9T1-F1
#
_cell.length_a   1.000
_cell.length_b   1.000
_cell.length_c   1.000
_cell.angle_alpha   90.00
_cell.angle_beta   90.00
_cell.angle_gamma   90.00
#
_symmetry.space_group_name_H-M   'P 1'
#
loop_
_entity.id
_entity.type
_entity.pdbx_description
1 polymer ?
#
loop_
_entity_poly.entity_id
_entity_poly.type
_entity_poly.pdbx_seq_one_letter_code
_entity_poly.pdbx_strand_id
1 'polypeptide(L)'
;MKQRLMSKIFAMALVAVLVLIPTGLALAATQTIGGTAVAGNLRVAVYDNGAMAIQQYTGAFWQENVYGVSAKGSTLCVATTRYDMGGNSTWTPGAGGTVATWVSNASSGPGTWTIVTTWTAGGMTIVQTTSYTDGNQYYTINWAVTNNSGVAINDLRLFNGQDTLLGGSDSGNGWWNAGLGAFGSIGVTHPTTGQQMWLQPVSEAPFQYESRVYYTSRVNVDACALDGTVTAAVHDNGYALEFRRAALANGATWSVTLEEHFTPAAPPAPTLTGITPNSGPTAGGTVVTITGTNLAGGAFTFGGTPAVCTVAPGGLTATCTTPPHAAGLFDVVVTTPGGTATLTNAFTFIPPVAPALPATGFAPDRVTALPEQSVAYAASDLRLEIPRLGVSMDIVGVPQSGNTWDVSWLGKNAGWLQGTAFPTWNGNSVLTGHVWNADNSAGPFVYLNTLWYGDRIIVHAWGQQYTYEVRSVTQVRPDSTSAAFAHKDTPWLTLTTCRSWDADKGTYRYRVIVQAALVSVK
;
A
#
# COMPACT_ATOMS: atom_id res chain seq x y z
N MET A 1 -5.23 -56.13 26.01
CA MET A 1 -5.40 -56.48 27.43
C MET A 1 -4.62 -55.47 28.27
N LYS A 2 -5.34 -54.58 28.96
CA LYS A 2 -4.94 -53.78 30.15
C LYS A 2 -3.71 -52.86 30.05
N GLN A 3 -3.97 -51.57 29.87
CA GLN A 3 -3.30 -50.52 30.64
C GLN A 3 -4.36 -49.81 31.49
N ARG A 4 -4.34 -50.06 32.80
CA ARG A 4 -5.04 -49.30 33.83
C ARG A 4 -3.98 -48.84 34.82
N LEU A 5 -3.85 -47.54 35.01
CA LEU A 5 -3.40 -46.99 36.28
C LEU A 5 -4.30 -45.80 36.63
N MET A 6 -5.10 -46.00 37.68
CA MET A 6 -5.91 -44.99 38.37
C MET A 6 -5.01 -44.09 39.21
N SER A 7 -5.51 -42.90 39.61
CA SER A 7 -5.75 -42.48 41.01
C SER A 7 -4.83 -41.28 41.38
N LYS A 8 -5.22 -40.17 42.01
CA LYS A 8 -6.44 -39.74 42.75
C LYS A 8 -6.26 -38.27 43.21
N ILE A 9 -7.37 -37.53 43.41
CA ILE A 9 -7.66 -36.54 44.50
C ILE A 9 -6.90 -35.17 44.42
N PHE A 10 -7.54 -33.99 44.42
CA PHE A 10 -8.38 -33.40 45.48
C PHE A 10 -9.49 -32.49 44.92
N ALA A 11 -10.71 -32.69 45.42
CA ALA A 11 -11.87 -31.82 45.22
C ALA A 11 -11.99 -30.84 46.38
N MET A 12 -12.33 -29.58 46.09
CA MET A 12 -12.76 -28.59 47.08
C MET A 12 -14.17 -28.15 46.70
N ALA A 13 -15.16 -28.51 47.52
CA ALA A 13 -16.55 -28.15 47.36
C ALA A 13 -16.81 -26.78 47.99
N LEU A 14 -17.48 -25.88 47.26
CA LEU A 14 -18.22 -24.78 47.85
C LEU A 14 -19.66 -24.81 47.29
N VAL A 15 -20.59 -24.87 48.23
CA VAL A 15 -22.03 -24.98 48.06
C VAL A 15 -22.59 -23.70 47.44
N ALA A 16 -23.31 -23.82 46.33
CA ALA A 16 -24.19 -22.77 45.82
C ALA A 16 -25.63 -23.30 45.74
N VAL A 17 -26.52 -22.55 46.39
CA VAL A 17 -27.94 -22.81 46.59
C VAL A 17 -28.66 -22.92 45.24
N LEU A 18 -29.35 -24.04 45.04
CA LEU A 18 -30.23 -24.26 43.88
C LEU A 18 -31.54 -23.49 44.10
N VAL A 19 -31.62 -22.27 43.56
CA VAL A 19 -32.90 -21.59 43.34
C VAL A 19 -33.37 -21.98 41.94
N LEU A 20 -34.40 -22.84 41.86
CA LEU A 20 -35.10 -23.12 40.61
C LEU A 20 -35.94 -21.90 40.22
N ILE A 21 -35.42 -21.10 39.28
CA ILE A 21 -36.20 -20.14 38.51
C ILE A 21 -36.63 -20.84 37.22
N PRO A 22 -37.93 -20.93 36.89
CA PRO A 22 -38.38 -21.47 35.61
C PRO A 22 -38.54 -20.34 34.60
N THR A 23 -37.48 -19.86 33.95
CA THR A 23 -37.61 -18.98 32.78
C THR A 23 -36.34 -18.96 31.93
N GLY A 24 -36.52 -19.16 30.63
CA GLY A 24 -35.50 -18.90 29.63
C GLY A 24 -35.33 -20.07 28.67
N LEU A 25 -36.20 -20.15 27.67
CA LEU A 25 -35.80 -20.67 26.36
C LEU A 25 -34.47 -19.99 26.01
N ALA A 26 -33.37 -20.73 26.07
CA ALA A 26 -32.11 -20.23 25.55
C ALA A 26 -32.36 -19.89 24.07
N LEU A 27 -32.23 -18.60 23.71
CA LEU A 27 -32.12 -18.22 22.30
C LEU A 27 -30.95 -19.02 21.75
N ALA A 28 -31.22 -19.90 20.78
CA ALA A 28 -30.18 -20.54 20.01
C ALA A 28 -29.27 -19.44 19.46
N ALA A 29 -27.96 -19.56 19.71
CA ALA A 29 -26.98 -18.61 19.19
C ALA A 29 -27.08 -18.62 17.66
N THR A 30 -27.44 -17.48 17.07
CA THR A 30 -27.62 -17.34 15.62
C THR A 30 -26.30 -17.62 14.92
N GLN A 31 -26.20 -18.70 14.15
CA GLN A 31 -25.00 -19.00 13.38
C GLN A 31 -25.02 -18.12 12.12
N THR A 32 -23.99 -17.29 11.93
CA THR A 32 -23.80 -16.55 10.67
C THR A 32 -23.16 -17.48 9.65
N ILE A 33 -23.85 -17.78 8.55
CA ILE A 33 -23.41 -18.80 7.59
C ILE A 33 -22.94 -18.21 6.24
N GLY A 34 -23.08 -16.89 6.01
CA GLY A 34 -22.75 -16.26 4.72
C GLY A 34 -21.47 -15.41 4.65
N GLY A 35 -20.87 -15.38 3.45
CA GLY A 35 -20.09 -14.27 2.91
C GLY A 35 -18.56 -14.33 3.06
N THR A 36 -17.84 -14.65 1.97
CA THR A 36 -16.53 -14.04 1.73
C THR A 36 -16.75 -12.54 1.51
N ALA A 37 -15.89 -11.68 2.07
CA ALA A 37 -16.01 -10.24 1.83
C ALA A 37 -16.05 -9.96 0.33
N VAL A 38 -17.09 -9.27 -0.13
CA VAL A 38 -17.10 -8.70 -1.48
C VAL A 38 -16.10 -7.54 -1.46
N ALA A 39 -15.31 -7.37 -2.53
CA ALA A 39 -14.20 -6.40 -2.62
C ALA A 39 -14.41 -5.15 -1.73
N GLY A 40 -13.76 -5.08 -0.56
CA GLY A 40 -14.04 -4.06 0.46
C GLY A 40 -14.35 -4.68 1.84
N ASN A 41 -15.25 -4.03 2.60
CA ASN A 41 -15.57 -4.36 4.00
C ASN A 41 -17.02 -4.81 4.23
N LEU A 42 -17.72 -5.30 3.21
CA LEU A 42 -19.10 -5.81 3.34
C LEU A 42 -19.19 -7.32 3.11
N ARG A 43 -20.15 -7.97 3.77
CA ARG A 43 -20.55 -9.35 3.50
C ARG A 43 -22.06 -9.54 3.71
N VAL A 44 -22.65 -10.55 3.06
CA VAL A 44 -24.02 -10.99 3.37
C VAL A 44 -23.97 -12.05 4.45
N ALA A 45 -24.70 -11.83 5.55
CA ALA A 45 -24.93 -12.77 6.64
C ALA A 45 -26.28 -13.44 6.48
N VAL A 46 -26.31 -14.74 6.71
CA VAL A 46 -27.50 -15.61 6.70
C VAL A 46 -27.65 -16.18 8.11
N TYR A 47 -28.86 -16.13 8.65
CA TYR A 47 -29.17 -16.51 10.02
C TYR A 47 -30.17 -17.67 10.10
N ASP A 48 -30.08 -18.46 11.19
CA ASP A 48 -30.94 -19.65 11.42
C ASP A 48 -32.43 -19.33 11.54
N ASN A 49 -32.79 -18.09 11.89
CA ASN A 49 -34.16 -17.61 11.95
C ASN A 49 -34.73 -17.21 10.57
N GLY A 50 -34.02 -17.52 9.48
CA GLY A 50 -34.44 -17.15 8.13
C GLY A 50 -34.20 -15.68 7.77
N ALA A 51 -33.34 -14.98 8.51
CA ALA A 51 -32.96 -13.61 8.17
C ALA A 51 -31.71 -13.57 7.27
N MET A 52 -31.66 -12.57 6.39
CA MET A 52 -30.48 -12.19 5.62
C MET A 52 -30.19 -10.71 5.86
N ALA A 53 -28.96 -10.40 6.25
CA ALA A 53 -28.52 -9.03 6.49
C ALA A 53 -27.19 -8.78 5.79
N ILE A 54 -26.88 -7.52 5.52
CA ILE A 54 -25.55 -7.12 5.11
C ILE A 54 -24.79 -6.64 6.36
N GLN A 55 -23.57 -7.14 6.54
CA GLN A 55 -22.69 -6.77 7.64
C GLN A 55 -21.49 -5.99 7.13
N GLN A 56 -21.02 -5.04 7.94
CA GLN A 56 -19.83 -4.24 7.67
C GLN A 56 -18.70 -4.60 8.64
N TYR A 57 -17.48 -4.72 8.14
CA TYR A 57 -16.30 -4.92 8.97
C TYR A 57 -15.79 -3.57 9.50
N THR A 58 -15.76 -3.45 10.83
CA THR A 58 -15.33 -2.25 11.56
C THR A 58 -13.81 -2.15 11.74
N GLY A 59 -13.06 -3.16 11.25
CA GLY A 59 -11.63 -3.32 11.55
C GLY A 59 -11.34 -4.21 12.76
N ALA A 60 -12.34 -4.46 13.62
CA ALA A 60 -12.23 -5.34 14.78
C ALA A 60 -13.23 -6.49 14.75
N PHE A 61 -14.45 -6.23 14.31
CA PHE A 61 -15.52 -7.22 14.23
C PHE A 61 -16.48 -6.88 13.07
N TRP A 62 -17.30 -7.85 12.70
CA TRP A 62 -18.41 -7.63 11.77
C TRP A 62 -19.58 -7.07 12.56
N GLN A 63 -19.99 -5.86 12.22
CA GLN A 63 -21.17 -5.21 12.78
C GLN A 63 -22.35 -5.45 11.84
N GLU A 64 -23.45 -5.93 12.42
CA GLU A 64 -24.74 -5.94 11.77
C GLU A 64 -25.31 -4.53 11.80
N ASN A 65 -25.51 -3.95 10.61
CA ASN A 65 -25.98 -2.57 10.48
C ASN A 65 -27.27 -2.47 9.65
N VAL A 66 -28.11 -3.53 9.54
CA VAL A 66 -29.54 -3.33 9.21
C VAL A 66 -30.47 -4.51 9.51
N TYR A 67 -31.72 -4.13 9.81
CA TYR A 67 -32.90 -4.92 10.16
C TYR A 67 -33.54 -5.68 8.98
N GLY A 68 -32.88 -6.71 8.47
CA GLY A 68 -33.43 -7.60 7.44
C GLY A 68 -33.97 -8.93 7.97
N VAL A 69 -35.09 -8.95 8.71
CA VAL A 69 -35.94 -10.16 8.64
C VAL A 69 -36.68 -10.08 7.31
N SER A 70 -36.71 -11.16 6.53
CA SER A 70 -36.92 -11.10 5.06
C SER A 70 -38.17 -10.33 4.60
N ALA A 71 -39.20 -10.17 5.45
CA ALA A 71 -40.39 -9.36 5.15
C ALA A 71 -40.58 -8.10 6.00
N LYS A 72 -39.68 -7.73 6.92
CA LYS A 72 -39.88 -6.56 7.80
C LYS A 72 -40.27 -5.33 6.99
N GLY A 73 -41.45 -4.77 7.25
CA GLY A 73 -41.98 -3.61 6.52
C GLY A 73 -42.90 -3.95 5.36
N SER A 74 -42.98 -5.20 4.89
CA SER A 74 -43.82 -5.57 3.74
C SER A 74 -45.28 -5.88 4.14
N THR A 75 -46.21 -5.56 3.24
CA THR A 75 -47.65 -5.70 3.47
C THR A 75 -48.35 -6.21 2.20
N LEU A 76 -49.33 -7.09 2.36
CA LEU A 76 -50.25 -7.48 1.29
C LEU A 76 -51.65 -6.93 1.60
N CYS A 77 -52.29 -6.35 0.60
CA CYS A 77 -53.66 -5.89 0.68
C CYS A 77 -54.55 -6.61 -0.33
N VAL A 78 -55.75 -6.99 0.13
CA VAL A 78 -56.83 -7.52 -0.70
C VAL A 78 -58.03 -6.61 -0.52
N ALA A 79 -58.34 -5.83 -1.55
CA ALA A 79 -59.26 -4.70 -1.43
C ALA A 79 -58.88 -3.82 -0.22
N THR A 80 -59.71 -3.79 0.82
CA THR A 80 -59.48 -3.00 2.04
C THR A 80 -58.82 -3.79 3.18
N THR A 81 -58.64 -5.10 3.01
CA THR A 81 -58.08 -5.96 4.07
C THR A 81 -56.56 -5.98 4.00
N ARG A 82 -55.92 -5.59 5.10
CA ARG A 82 -54.46 -5.49 5.26
C ARG A 82 -53.87 -6.71 5.97
N TYR A 83 -52.83 -7.29 5.38
CA TYR A 83 -52.01 -8.36 5.94
C TYR A 83 -50.54 -7.92 6.09
N ASP A 84 -50.07 -7.80 7.33
CA ASP A 84 -48.68 -7.44 7.59
C ASP A 84 -47.79 -8.70 7.56
N MET A 85 -46.72 -8.65 6.76
CA MET A 85 -45.76 -9.74 6.60
C MET A 85 -44.51 -9.39 7.41
N GLY A 86 -44.40 -9.85 8.66
CA GLY A 86 -43.20 -9.61 9.46
C GLY A 86 -43.39 -9.90 10.95
N GLY A 87 -42.39 -10.53 11.58
CA GLY A 87 -42.36 -10.70 13.03
C GLY A 87 -40.99 -11.14 13.55
N ASN A 88 -40.36 -10.31 14.39
CA ASN A 88 -40.16 -10.58 15.82
C ASN A 88 -39.41 -9.41 16.51
N SER A 89 -40.14 -8.43 17.05
CA SER A 89 -39.66 -7.57 18.15
C SER A 89 -40.86 -6.83 18.76
N THR A 90 -41.33 -7.31 19.92
CA THR A 90 -41.93 -6.56 21.07
C THR A 90 -42.96 -5.43 20.85
N TRP A 91 -43.39 -5.11 19.63
CA TRP A 91 -44.27 -3.97 19.36
C TRP A 91 -45.61 -4.47 18.82
N THR A 92 -46.65 -4.25 19.63
CA THR A 92 -48.04 -4.58 19.32
C THR A 92 -48.47 -3.98 17.98
N PRO A 93 -49.28 -4.68 17.17
CA PRO A 93 -49.82 -4.14 15.93
C PRO A 93 -50.48 -2.78 16.13
N GLY A 94 -50.09 -1.78 15.32
CA GLY A 94 -50.90 -0.58 15.14
C GLY A 94 -52.31 -0.97 14.68
N ALA A 95 -53.31 -0.30 15.23
CA ALA A 95 -54.72 -0.68 15.21
C ALA A 95 -55.25 -1.07 13.80
N GLY A 96 -55.49 -2.37 13.56
CA GLY A 96 -56.40 -2.85 12.49
C GLY A 96 -55.90 -3.91 11.51
N GLY A 97 -54.59 -4.22 11.45
CA GLY A 97 -54.04 -5.22 10.52
C GLY A 97 -54.14 -6.67 11.00
N THR A 98 -54.26 -7.63 10.08
CA THR A 98 -54.15 -9.07 10.39
C THR A 98 -52.70 -9.54 10.19
N VAL A 99 -52.13 -10.25 11.15
CA VAL A 99 -50.78 -10.84 11.04
C VAL A 99 -50.86 -12.19 10.34
N ALA A 100 -50.07 -12.39 9.28
CA ALA A 100 -50.03 -13.67 8.59
C ALA A 100 -49.18 -14.70 9.36
N THR A 101 -49.61 -15.97 9.37
CA THR A 101 -48.83 -17.08 9.94
C THR A 101 -47.71 -17.48 9.00
N TRP A 102 -46.50 -17.72 9.50
CA TRP A 102 -45.32 -17.94 8.67
C TRP A 102 -44.46 -19.15 9.05
N VAL A 103 -43.71 -19.67 8.07
CA VAL A 103 -42.65 -20.68 8.22
C VAL A 103 -41.47 -20.29 7.34
N SER A 104 -40.23 -20.36 7.85
CA SER A 104 -39.00 -20.10 7.10
C SER A 104 -38.14 -21.36 7.00
N ASN A 105 -37.61 -21.63 5.81
CA ASN A 105 -36.62 -22.67 5.57
C ASN A 105 -35.39 -22.08 4.90
N ALA A 106 -34.20 -22.43 5.36
CA ALA A 106 -32.94 -22.05 4.73
C ALA A 106 -32.28 -23.28 4.08
N SER A 107 -31.71 -23.10 2.89
CA SER A 107 -30.86 -24.09 2.24
C SER A 107 -29.56 -23.45 1.78
N SER A 108 -28.48 -24.24 1.78
CA SER A 108 -27.16 -23.82 1.34
C SER A 108 -26.53 -24.85 0.42
N GLY A 109 -25.98 -24.35 -0.69
CA GLY A 109 -25.04 -25.07 -1.55
C GLY A 109 -23.66 -24.40 -1.47
N PRO A 110 -22.61 -24.94 -2.11
CA PRO A 110 -21.29 -24.30 -2.14
C PRO A 110 -21.39 -22.87 -2.70
N GLY A 111 -21.16 -21.88 -1.85
CA GLY A 111 -21.17 -20.45 -2.23
C GLY A 111 -22.52 -19.88 -2.65
N THR A 112 -23.65 -20.57 -2.42
CA THR A 112 -25.00 -20.05 -2.72
C THR A 112 -25.96 -20.35 -1.58
N TRP A 113 -26.74 -19.35 -1.20
CA TRP A 113 -27.63 -19.33 -0.06
C TRP A 113 -29.04 -19.00 -0.53
N THR A 114 -30.05 -19.70 -0.02
CA THR A 114 -31.45 -19.42 -0.32
C THR A 114 -32.30 -19.57 0.93
N ILE A 115 -33.15 -18.57 1.17
CA ILE A 115 -34.15 -18.55 2.22
C ILE A 115 -35.52 -18.48 1.57
N VAL A 116 -36.41 -19.36 2.01
CA VAL A 116 -37.81 -19.35 1.60
C VAL A 116 -38.68 -19.10 2.83
N THR A 117 -39.40 -17.99 2.83
CA THR A 117 -40.39 -17.67 3.86
C THR A 117 -41.78 -17.73 3.25
N THR A 118 -42.67 -18.50 3.86
CA THR A 118 -44.04 -18.70 3.39
C THR A 118 -45.02 -18.17 4.42
N TRP A 119 -45.94 -17.30 4.00
CA TRP A 119 -47.09 -16.84 4.77
C TRP A 119 -48.40 -17.40 4.23
N THR A 120 -49.38 -17.55 5.10
CA THR A 120 -50.76 -17.86 4.73
C THR A 120 -51.72 -16.86 5.36
N ALA A 121 -52.60 -16.28 4.52
CA ALA A 121 -53.56 -15.27 4.95
C ALA A 121 -54.70 -15.13 3.94
N GLY A 122 -55.95 -15.04 4.39
CA GLY A 122 -57.10 -14.75 3.52
C GLY A 122 -57.34 -15.75 2.39
N GLY A 123 -56.97 -17.02 2.57
CA GLY A 123 -57.01 -18.04 1.51
C GLY A 123 -55.89 -17.91 0.47
N MET A 124 -54.88 -17.08 0.71
CA MET A 124 -53.70 -16.96 -0.14
C MET A 124 -52.49 -17.62 0.52
N THR A 125 -51.55 -18.05 -0.31
CA THR A 125 -50.21 -18.44 0.08
C THR A 125 -49.23 -17.43 -0.52
N ILE A 126 -48.39 -16.84 0.31
CA ILE A 126 -47.40 -15.85 -0.10
C ILE A 126 -46.04 -16.45 0.17
N VAL A 127 -45.22 -16.59 -0.85
CA VAL A 127 -43.85 -17.12 -0.72
C VAL A 127 -42.89 -16.01 -1.10
N GLN A 128 -41.91 -15.76 -0.24
CA GLN A 128 -40.76 -14.95 -0.55
C GLN A 128 -39.53 -15.86 -0.59
N THR A 129 -38.80 -15.79 -1.69
CA THR A 129 -37.51 -16.46 -1.84
C THR A 129 -36.41 -15.40 -1.90
N THR A 130 -35.51 -15.41 -0.94
CA THR A 130 -34.32 -14.56 -0.92
C THR A 130 -33.09 -15.40 -1.25
N SER A 131 -32.30 -15.01 -2.25
CA SER A 131 -31.13 -15.76 -2.71
C SER A 131 -29.88 -14.89 -2.82
N TYR A 132 -28.72 -15.46 -2.47
CA TYR A 132 -27.42 -14.83 -2.59
C TYR A 132 -26.35 -15.83 -3.03
N THR A 133 -25.47 -15.41 -3.94
CA THR A 133 -24.28 -16.15 -4.35
C THR A 133 -23.04 -15.38 -3.90
N ASP A 134 -22.09 -16.05 -3.27
CA ASP A 134 -20.87 -15.45 -2.73
C ASP A 134 -20.11 -14.65 -3.80
N GLY A 135 -19.80 -13.40 -3.48
CA GLY A 135 -19.08 -12.49 -4.38
C GLY A 135 -20.00 -11.57 -5.18
N ASN A 136 -21.31 -11.84 -5.24
CA ASN A 136 -22.25 -10.91 -5.86
C ASN A 136 -22.36 -9.62 -5.05
N GLN A 137 -22.54 -8.51 -5.76
CA GLN A 137 -22.83 -7.20 -5.18
C GLN A 137 -24.34 -6.98 -4.99
N TYR A 138 -25.13 -8.06 -4.96
CA TYR A 138 -26.57 -8.00 -4.81
C TYR A 138 -27.13 -9.29 -4.24
N TYR A 139 -28.35 -9.23 -3.73
CA TYR A 139 -29.18 -10.39 -3.43
C TYR A 139 -30.55 -10.24 -4.10
N THR A 140 -31.18 -11.36 -4.41
CA THR A 140 -32.46 -11.39 -5.12
C THR A 140 -33.59 -11.67 -4.13
N ILE A 141 -34.70 -10.96 -4.25
CA ILE A 141 -35.95 -11.18 -3.54
C ILE A 141 -37.02 -11.53 -4.58
N ASN A 142 -37.65 -12.69 -4.46
CA ASN A 142 -38.75 -13.11 -5.31
C ASN A 142 -40.01 -13.36 -4.49
N TRP A 143 -41.04 -12.54 -4.71
CA TRP A 143 -42.37 -12.73 -4.17
C TRP A 143 -43.22 -13.59 -5.09
N ALA A 144 -44.04 -14.47 -4.53
CA ALA A 144 -45.03 -15.27 -5.22
C ALA A 144 -46.32 -15.33 -4.38
N VAL A 145 -47.38 -14.65 -4.83
CA VAL A 145 -48.70 -14.67 -4.21
C VAL A 145 -49.60 -15.62 -4.98
N THR A 146 -49.97 -16.73 -4.35
CA THR A 146 -50.86 -17.75 -4.91
C THR A 146 -52.24 -17.64 -4.29
N ASN A 147 -53.27 -17.53 -5.12
CA ASN A 147 -54.65 -17.53 -4.66
C ASN A 147 -55.17 -18.97 -4.49
N ASN A 148 -55.39 -19.39 -3.25
CA ASN A 148 -55.93 -20.70 -2.88
C ASN A 148 -57.32 -20.58 -2.20
N SER A 149 -58.01 -19.45 -2.39
CA SER A 149 -59.24 -19.10 -1.66
C SER A 149 -60.49 -19.81 -2.17
N GLY A 150 -60.40 -20.48 -3.34
CA GLY A 150 -61.54 -21.08 -4.03
C GLY A 150 -62.29 -20.11 -4.96
N VAL A 151 -62.00 -18.81 -4.89
CA VAL A 151 -62.64 -17.76 -5.72
C VAL A 151 -61.61 -16.81 -6.31
N ALA A 152 -61.97 -16.02 -7.33
CA ALA A 152 -61.09 -14.98 -7.84
C ALA A 152 -60.97 -13.84 -6.83
N ILE A 153 -59.74 -13.33 -6.64
CA ILE A 153 -59.44 -12.18 -5.78
C ILE A 153 -59.23 -10.96 -6.67
N ASN A 154 -59.82 -9.82 -6.29
CA ASN A 154 -59.68 -8.55 -6.99
C ASN A 154 -58.93 -7.54 -6.12
N ASP A 155 -58.30 -6.56 -6.76
CA ASP A 155 -57.56 -5.46 -6.13
C ASP A 155 -56.51 -5.94 -5.12
N LEU A 156 -55.59 -6.75 -5.63
CA LEU A 156 -54.46 -7.25 -4.86
C LEU A 156 -53.30 -6.25 -4.97
N ARG A 157 -52.76 -5.85 -3.82
CA ARG A 157 -51.67 -4.87 -3.75
C ARG A 157 -50.56 -5.42 -2.87
N LEU A 158 -49.36 -5.53 -3.43
CA LEU A 158 -48.17 -5.95 -2.71
C LEU A 158 -47.32 -4.71 -2.44
N PHE A 159 -47.09 -4.43 -1.17
CA PHE A 159 -46.19 -3.37 -0.72
C PHE A 159 -44.89 -4.00 -0.24
N ASN A 160 -43.80 -3.66 -0.92
CA ASN A 160 -42.45 -4.04 -0.52
C ASN A 160 -41.72 -2.77 -0.07
N GLY A 161 -41.29 -2.73 1.18
CA GLY A 161 -40.46 -1.64 1.67
C GLY A 161 -39.55 -2.08 2.79
N GLN A 162 -38.38 -1.46 2.81
CA GLN A 162 -37.29 -1.77 3.73
C GLN A 162 -36.60 -0.49 4.20
N ASP A 163 -36.00 -0.59 5.39
CA ASP A 163 -34.95 0.30 5.85
C ASP A 163 -33.66 -0.04 5.08
N THR A 164 -33.04 0.94 4.42
CA THR A 164 -31.86 0.68 3.60
C THR A 164 -30.60 0.70 4.47
N LEU A 165 -29.80 -0.37 4.42
CA LEU A 165 -28.52 -0.59 5.12
C LEU A 165 -27.60 0.62 5.31
N LEU A 166 -27.56 1.52 4.34
CA LEU A 166 -26.60 2.63 4.30
C LEU A 166 -27.24 3.98 4.61
N GLY A 167 -28.52 4.00 4.97
CA GLY A 167 -29.32 5.18 5.31
C GLY A 167 -29.03 5.78 6.68
N GLY A 168 -27.93 5.40 7.35
CA GLY A 168 -27.51 6.04 8.60
C GLY A 168 -27.64 7.57 8.51
N SER A 169 -28.56 8.13 9.30
CA SER A 169 -29.13 9.49 9.22
C SER A 169 -29.88 9.82 7.91
N ASP A 170 -31.11 9.30 7.80
CA ASP A 170 -32.33 10.03 7.47
C ASP A 170 -32.32 10.93 6.20
N SER A 171 -31.55 10.61 5.15
CA SER A 171 -31.54 11.45 3.93
C SER A 171 -31.34 10.68 2.60
N GLY A 172 -32.43 10.32 1.92
CA GLY A 172 -32.38 9.74 0.58
C GLY A 172 -33.68 9.98 -0.19
N ASN A 173 -33.58 10.42 -1.46
CA ASN A 173 -34.72 10.65 -2.37
C ASN A 173 -34.70 9.59 -3.48
N GLY A 174 -35.75 8.80 -3.63
CA GLY A 174 -35.90 7.79 -4.68
C GLY A 174 -36.80 8.20 -5.85
N TRP A 175 -36.52 7.63 -7.02
CA TRP A 175 -37.28 7.82 -8.25
C TRP A 175 -37.29 6.54 -9.10
N TRP A 176 -38.40 6.29 -9.79
CA TRP A 176 -38.50 5.21 -10.75
C TRP A 176 -37.88 5.58 -12.10
N ASN A 177 -36.95 4.76 -12.60
CA ASN A 177 -36.41 4.88 -13.94
C ASN A 177 -37.02 3.82 -14.87
N ALA A 178 -38.03 4.22 -15.64
CA ALA A 178 -38.71 3.35 -16.60
C ALA A 178 -37.80 2.83 -17.73
N GLY A 179 -36.76 3.59 -18.11
CA GLY A 179 -35.81 3.18 -19.14
C GLY A 179 -34.86 2.06 -18.70
N LEU A 180 -34.66 1.90 -17.39
CA LEU A 180 -33.81 0.86 -16.80
C LEU A 180 -34.61 -0.26 -16.12
N GLY A 181 -35.95 -0.14 -16.01
CA GLY A 181 -36.77 -1.06 -15.21
C GLY A 181 -36.31 -1.11 -13.75
N ALA A 182 -35.84 0.03 -13.23
CA ALA A 182 -35.12 0.12 -11.98
C ALA A 182 -35.72 1.20 -11.09
N PHE A 183 -35.72 0.95 -9.78
CA PHE A 183 -35.97 1.99 -8.80
C PHE A 183 -34.62 2.52 -8.30
N GLY A 184 -34.31 3.76 -8.68
CA GLY A 184 -33.09 4.42 -8.26
C GLY A 184 -33.34 5.26 -7.01
N SER A 185 -32.72 4.93 -5.89
CA SER A 185 -32.54 5.88 -4.80
C SER A 185 -31.39 6.82 -5.15
N ILE A 186 -31.67 8.09 -5.44
CA ILE A 186 -30.62 9.13 -5.43
C ILE A 186 -30.21 9.33 -3.98
N GLY A 187 -28.94 9.05 -3.71
CA GLY A 187 -28.24 9.74 -2.63
C GLY A 187 -28.21 9.06 -1.28
N VAL A 188 -28.39 7.73 -1.17
CA VAL A 188 -27.93 7.03 0.05
C VAL A 188 -26.42 6.78 -0.06
N THR A 189 -25.65 7.83 -0.40
CA THR A 189 -24.20 7.79 -0.29
C THR A 189 -23.90 7.91 1.19
N HIS A 190 -23.54 6.80 1.84
CA HIS A 190 -23.18 6.87 3.24
C HIS A 190 -22.06 7.92 3.41
N PRO A 191 -22.26 8.98 4.22
CA PRO A 191 -21.46 10.20 4.16
C PRO A 191 -19.97 9.97 4.43
N THR A 192 -19.64 8.87 5.12
CA THR A 192 -18.26 8.48 5.44
C THR A 192 -17.65 7.48 4.45
N THR A 193 -18.46 6.70 3.73
CA THR A 193 -17.96 5.54 2.96
C THR A 193 -18.22 5.61 1.45
N GLY A 194 -19.07 6.51 0.97
CA GLY A 194 -19.34 6.66 -0.46
C GLY A 194 -20.22 5.55 -1.08
N GLN A 195 -20.70 4.60 -0.26
CA GLN A 195 -21.44 3.42 -0.71
C GLN A 195 -22.86 3.77 -1.16
N GLN A 196 -23.36 3.11 -2.21
CA GLN A 196 -24.72 3.29 -2.74
C GLN A 196 -25.50 1.97 -2.77
N MET A 197 -26.81 2.02 -2.52
CA MET A 197 -27.75 0.92 -2.80
C MET A 197 -28.71 1.32 -3.91
N TRP A 198 -29.17 0.35 -4.70
CA TRP A 198 -30.25 0.52 -5.68
C TRP A 198 -30.99 -0.79 -5.93
N LEU A 199 -32.23 -0.69 -6.45
CA LEU A 199 -33.08 -1.84 -6.79
C LEU A 199 -33.09 -2.04 -8.32
N GLN A 200 -32.43 -3.08 -8.80
CA GLN A 200 -32.39 -3.42 -10.23
C GLN A 200 -31.94 -4.87 -10.47
N PRO A 201 -32.63 -5.65 -11.33
CA PRO A 201 -33.85 -5.32 -12.03
C PRO A 201 -35.08 -5.46 -11.11
N VAL A 202 -36.16 -4.77 -11.47
CA VAL A 202 -37.49 -5.05 -10.94
C VAL A 202 -38.32 -5.66 -12.07
N SER A 203 -38.86 -6.86 -11.83
CA SER A 203 -39.59 -7.63 -12.86
C SER A 203 -40.86 -6.95 -13.39
N GLU A 204 -41.48 -6.09 -12.59
CA GLU A 204 -42.68 -5.32 -12.94
C GLU A 204 -42.52 -3.87 -12.47
N ALA A 205 -43.02 -2.89 -13.24
CA ALA A 205 -42.98 -1.51 -12.81
C ALA A 205 -43.93 -1.30 -11.60
N PRO A 206 -43.49 -0.63 -10.52
CA PRO A 206 -44.36 -0.31 -9.40
C PRO A 206 -45.46 0.66 -9.88
N PHE A 207 -46.68 0.44 -9.39
CA PHE A 207 -47.81 1.30 -9.64
C PHE A 207 -47.64 2.66 -8.95
N GLN A 208 -47.19 2.64 -7.70
CA GLN A 208 -46.75 3.81 -6.95
C GLN A 208 -45.44 3.49 -6.23
N TYR A 209 -44.65 4.53 -5.99
CA TYR A 209 -43.43 4.43 -5.22
C TYR A 209 -43.34 5.65 -4.31
N GLU A 210 -42.77 5.44 -3.13
CA GLU A 210 -42.49 6.51 -2.18
C GLU A 210 -41.10 6.33 -1.57
N SER A 211 -40.35 7.43 -1.50
CA SER A 211 -39.09 7.51 -0.79
C SER A 211 -39.13 8.83 -0.02
N ARG A 212 -39.34 8.70 1.29
CA ARG A 212 -39.45 9.81 2.23
C ARG A 212 -38.95 9.34 3.59
N VAL A 213 -38.94 10.28 4.51
CA VAL A 213 -38.86 10.03 5.94
C VAL A 213 -40.08 9.22 6.40
N TYR A 214 -39.81 8.01 6.85
CA TYR A 214 -40.72 7.14 7.58
C TYR A 214 -40.60 7.34 9.09
N TYR A 215 -41.65 6.88 9.77
CA TYR A 215 -41.58 6.51 11.15
C TYR A 215 -41.77 5.00 11.21
N THR A 216 -40.87 4.34 11.95
CA THR A 216 -40.95 2.93 12.34
C THR A 216 -40.72 1.94 11.21
N SER A 217 -40.33 0.72 11.58
CA SER A 217 -40.03 -0.40 10.68
C SER A 217 -41.26 -0.98 9.94
N ARG A 218 -42.21 -0.15 9.53
CA ARG A 218 -43.41 -0.48 8.76
C ARG A 218 -43.39 0.37 7.48
N VAL A 219 -43.81 -0.21 6.35
CA VAL A 219 -44.35 0.63 5.27
C VAL A 219 -45.64 1.28 5.82
N ASN A 220 -45.76 2.61 5.71
CA ASN A 220 -46.95 3.38 6.08
C ASN A 220 -48.11 3.11 5.10
N VAL A 221 -48.55 1.84 5.07
CA VAL A 221 -49.76 1.42 4.37
C VAL A 221 -50.95 1.69 5.29
N ASP A 222 -51.56 2.87 5.18
CA ASP A 222 -52.85 3.14 5.84
C ASP A 222 -54.00 2.87 4.86
N ALA A 223 -55.05 2.19 5.33
CA ALA A 223 -56.20 1.80 4.53
C ALA A 223 -55.85 1.20 3.14
N CYS A 224 -54.77 0.42 3.04
CA CYS A 224 -54.27 -0.18 1.79
C CYS A 224 -53.82 0.83 0.72
N ALA A 225 -53.28 1.98 1.15
CA ALA A 225 -52.64 2.98 0.30
C ALA A 225 -51.34 3.48 0.96
N LEU A 226 -50.39 3.96 0.15
CA LEU A 226 -49.26 4.74 0.66
C LEU A 226 -49.78 6.13 1.08
N ASP A 227 -49.61 6.48 2.37
CA ASP A 227 -50.07 7.78 2.91
C ASP A 227 -49.09 8.90 2.52
N GLY A 228 -49.58 9.87 1.75
CA GLY A 228 -48.79 11.03 1.31
C GLY A 228 -48.60 12.14 2.35
N THR A 229 -49.12 12.01 3.57
CA THR A 229 -49.13 13.06 4.60
C THR A 229 -48.50 12.60 5.93
N VAL A 230 -47.25 12.99 6.20
CA VAL A 230 -46.59 12.77 7.51
C VAL A 230 -46.41 14.10 8.24
N THR A 231 -46.91 14.19 9.48
CA THR A 231 -46.73 15.34 10.40
C THR A 231 -46.12 14.88 11.72
N ALA A 232 -44.78 14.74 11.83
CA ALA A 232 -44.07 14.62 13.13
C ALA A 232 -42.53 14.82 12.98
N ALA A 233 -41.84 15.10 14.10
CA ALA A 233 -40.53 15.77 14.22
C ALA A 233 -39.26 14.87 14.43
N VAL A 234 -39.28 13.60 14.05
CA VAL A 234 -38.15 12.64 14.13
C VAL A 234 -38.19 11.75 12.89
N HIS A 235 -37.07 11.55 12.22
CA HIS A 235 -37.02 11.11 10.83
C HIS A 235 -36.28 9.76 10.70
N ASP A 236 -36.78 8.76 9.94
CA ASP A 236 -36.11 7.48 9.61
C ASP A 236 -36.39 7.11 8.13
N ASN A 237 -35.40 7.05 7.23
CA ASN A 237 -35.65 6.95 5.78
C ASN A 237 -35.60 5.51 5.22
N GLY A 238 -36.54 5.19 4.33
CA GLY A 238 -36.62 3.91 3.61
C GLY A 238 -37.18 4.07 2.19
N TYR A 239 -37.58 2.95 1.58
CA TYR A 239 -38.34 2.98 0.33
C TYR A 239 -39.60 2.12 0.48
N ALA A 240 -40.66 2.46 -0.27
CA ALA A 240 -41.86 1.66 -0.39
C ALA A 240 -42.28 1.59 -1.86
N LEU A 241 -42.47 0.36 -2.35
CA LEU A 241 -42.95 0.07 -3.69
C LEU A 241 -44.33 -0.57 -3.59
N GLU A 242 -45.30 -0.02 -4.31
CA GLU A 242 -46.62 -0.61 -4.48
C GLU A 242 -46.69 -1.32 -5.83
N PHE A 243 -46.92 -2.63 -5.81
CA PHE A 243 -47.28 -3.40 -7.00
C PHE A 243 -48.78 -3.69 -6.95
N ARG A 244 -49.47 -3.62 -8.10
CA ARG A 244 -50.91 -3.87 -8.20
C ARG A 244 -51.22 -4.98 -9.16
N ARG A 245 -52.18 -5.82 -8.78
CA ARG A 245 -52.79 -6.83 -9.63
C ARG A 245 -54.31 -6.70 -9.55
N ALA A 246 -54.93 -6.34 -10.67
CA ALA A 246 -56.37 -6.09 -10.74
C ALA A 246 -57.22 -7.31 -10.35
N ALA A 247 -56.82 -8.50 -10.81
CA ALA A 247 -57.44 -9.76 -10.44
C ALA A 247 -56.43 -10.91 -10.46
N LEU A 248 -56.63 -11.87 -9.56
CA LEU A 248 -55.89 -13.13 -9.48
C LEU A 248 -56.89 -14.29 -9.39
N ALA A 249 -56.95 -15.11 -10.44
CA ALA A 249 -57.85 -16.26 -10.50
C ALA A 249 -57.49 -17.30 -9.42
N ASN A 250 -58.47 -18.11 -9.00
CA ASN A 250 -58.20 -19.22 -8.09
C ASN A 250 -57.20 -20.20 -8.73
N GLY A 251 -56.18 -20.60 -7.96
CA GLY A 251 -55.06 -21.42 -8.40
C GLY A 251 -53.95 -20.67 -9.16
N ALA A 252 -54.11 -19.37 -9.45
CA ALA A 252 -53.08 -18.59 -10.11
C ALA A 252 -52.06 -18.01 -9.12
N THR A 253 -50.83 -17.81 -9.61
CA THR A 253 -49.72 -17.19 -8.88
C THR A 253 -49.30 -15.90 -9.57
N TRP A 254 -49.12 -14.83 -8.79
CA TRP A 254 -48.51 -13.59 -9.23
C TRP A 254 -47.12 -13.47 -8.62
N SER A 255 -46.11 -13.17 -9.44
CA SER A 255 -44.72 -13.10 -8.99
C SER A 255 -44.11 -11.73 -9.24
N VAL A 256 -43.34 -11.25 -8.27
CA VAL A 256 -42.58 -10.00 -8.33
C VAL A 256 -41.17 -10.26 -7.85
N THR A 257 -40.19 -10.15 -8.75
CA THR A 257 -38.76 -10.25 -8.48
C THR A 257 -38.10 -8.88 -8.40
N LEU A 258 -37.21 -8.71 -7.43
CA LEU A 258 -36.39 -7.54 -7.13
C LEU A 258 -34.95 -7.99 -6.88
N GLU A 259 -33.96 -7.21 -7.28
CA GLU A 259 -32.57 -7.37 -6.84
C GLU A 259 -32.12 -6.11 -6.09
N GLU A 260 -31.59 -6.32 -4.88
CA GLU A 260 -30.99 -5.24 -4.10
C GLU A 260 -29.49 -5.26 -4.26
N HIS A 261 -28.97 -4.23 -4.94
CA HIS A 261 -27.54 -4.04 -5.16
C HIS A 261 -26.94 -3.22 -4.03
N PHE A 262 -25.71 -3.56 -3.67
CA PHE A 262 -24.86 -2.82 -2.76
C PHE A 262 -23.50 -2.59 -3.42
N THR A 263 -23.05 -1.34 -3.47
CA THR A 263 -21.66 -1.05 -3.85
C THR A 263 -20.78 -1.02 -2.60
N PRO A 264 -19.63 -1.72 -2.62
CA PRO A 264 -18.63 -1.53 -1.58
C PRO A 264 -18.13 -0.08 -1.53
N ALA A 265 -17.63 0.32 -0.36
CA ALA A 265 -17.04 1.64 -0.21
C ALA A 265 -15.83 1.71 -1.13
N ALA A 266 -15.65 2.82 -1.84
CA ALA A 266 -14.37 3.07 -2.48
C ALA A 266 -13.28 2.95 -1.39
N PRO A 267 -12.21 2.15 -1.59
CA PRO A 267 -11.14 2.07 -0.61
C PRO A 267 -10.62 3.47 -0.32
N PRO A 268 -10.25 3.79 0.94
CA PRO A 268 -9.77 5.11 1.26
C PRO A 268 -8.50 5.44 0.45
N ALA A 269 -8.40 6.70 0.01
CA ALA A 269 -7.26 7.15 -0.77
C ALA A 269 -5.94 6.93 -0.01
N PRO A 270 -4.85 6.56 -0.72
CA PRO A 270 -3.55 6.42 -0.08
C PRO A 270 -3.03 7.76 0.42
N THR A 271 -2.14 7.74 1.41
CA THR A 271 -1.30 8.88 1.76
C THR A 271 0.16 8.46 1.81
N LEU A 272 1.07 9.38 1.51
CA LEU A 272 2.51 9.21 1.67
C LEU A 272 3.01 10.26 2.64
N THR A 273 3.77 9.86 3.65
CA THR A 273 4.29 10.75 4.71
C THR A 273 5.81 10.86 4.71
N GLY A 274 6.52 9.88 4.15
CA GLY A 274 7.99 9.91 4.16
C GLY A 274 8.64 8.75 3.41
N ILE A 275 9.95 8.90 3.20
CA ILE A 275 10.83 7.91 2.57
C ILE A 275 12.22 7.96 3.20
N THR A 276 12.78 6.79 3.52
CA THR A 276 14.13 6.67 4.10
C THR A 276 14.87 5.44 3.55
N PRO A 277 16.13 5.59 3.08
CA PRO A 277 16.80 6.85 2.79
C PRO A 277 16.12 7.60 1.63
N ASN A 278 16.32 8.92 1.56
CA ASN A 278 15.77 9.79 0.51
C ASN A 278 16.74 10.06 -0.65
N SER A 279 17.81 9.27 -0.77
CA SER A 279 18.76 9.36 -1.89
C SER A 279 19.46 8.04 -2.17
N GLY A 280 19.97 7.90 -3.41
CA GLY A 280 20.63 6.70 -3.91
C GLY A 280 21.31 6.93 -5.27
N PRO A 281 22.07 5.96 -5.79
CA PRO A 281 22.79 6.11 -7.04
C PRO A 281 21.83 6.11 -8.25
N THR A 282 22.20 6.78 -9.34
CA THR A 282 21.45 6.76 -10.62
C THR A 282 21.26 5.36 -11.21
N ALA A 283 22.07 4.38 -10.79
CA ALA A 283 21.91 2.98 -11.17
C ALA A 283 20.71 2.29 -10.49
N GLY A 284 20.05 2.93 -9.52
CA GLY A 284 19.00 2.32 -8.71
C GLY A 284 19.56 1.31 -7.69
N GLY A 285 18.70 0.45 -7.17
CA GLY A 285 19.07 -0.63 -6.25
C GLY A 285 19.08 -0.23 -4.77
N THR A 286 18.84 1.04 -4.43
CA THR A 286 18.65 1.46 -3.04
C THR A 286 17.34 0.87 -2.52
N VAL A 287 17.44 0.12 -1.42
CA VAL A 287 16.28 -0.33 -0.65
C VAL A 287 15.83 0.81 0.25
N VAL A 288 14.57 1.21 0.10
CA VAL A 288 13.95 2.32 0.82
C VAL A 288 12.71 1.85 1.57
N THR A 289 12.43 2.47 2.70
CA THR A 289 11.17 2.34 3.44
C THR A 289 10.34 3.59 3.20
N ILE A 290 9.13 3.39 2.68
CA ILE A 290 8.12 4.42 2.46
C ILE A 290 7.05 4.29 3.55
N THR A 291 6.66 5.41 4.16
CA THR A 291 5.61 5.48 5.19
C THR A 291 4.37 6.18 4.66
N GLY A 292 3.19 5.75 5.12
CA GLY A 292 1.92 6.29 4.64
C GLY A 292 0.71 5.61 5.25
N THR A 293 -0.44 5.73 4.60
CA THR A 293 -1.67 4.98 4.93
C THR A 293 -2.30 4.41 3.66
N ASN A 294 -3.09 3.34 3.83
CA ASN A 294 -3.85 2.68 2.76
C ASN A 294 -2.97 2.23 1.58
N LEU A 295 -1.75 1.79 1.85
CA LEU A 295 -0.76 1.40 0.83
C LEU A 295 -0.96 -0.02 0.26
N ALA A 296 -1.88 -0.80 0.84
CA ALA A 296 -2.11 -2.19 0.47
C ALA A 296 -2.50 -2.32 -1.02
N GLY A 297 -1.85 -3.25 -1.73
CA GLY A 297 -2.04 -3.42 -3.19
C GLY A 297 -1.46 -2.27 -4.03
N GLY A 298 -0.63 -1.41 -3.45
CA GLY A 298 -0.08 -0.24 -4.12
C GLY A 298 1.02 -0.55 -5.13
N ALA A 299 0.92 0.05 -6.31
CA ALA A 299 2.01 0.14 -7.29
C ALA A 299 2.77 1.46 -7.08
N PHE A 300 4.10 1.37 -6.97
CA PHE A 300 4.95 2.53 -6.66
C PHE A 300 5.83 2.89 -7.86
N THR A 301 6.04 4.19 -8.07
CA THR A 301 6.95 4.72 -9.09
C THR A 301 7.85 5.82 -8.53
N PHE A 302 9.04 5.94 -9.12
CA PHE A 302 10.02 6.99 -8.85
C PHE A 302 10.24 7.77 -10.13
N GLY A 303 9.81 9.04 -10.18
CA GLY A 303 9.84 9.84 -11.41
C GLY A 303 9.02 9.21 -12.56
N GLY A 304 7.99 8.43 -12.24
CA GLY A 304 7.19 7.67 -13.20
C GLY A 304 7.76 6.29 -13.59
N THR A 305 8.97 5.94 -13.13
CA THR A 305 9.56 4.62 -13.38
C THR A 305 9.10 3.62 -12.30
N PRO A 306 8.53 2.44 -12.65
CA PRO A 306 8.07 1.46 -11.68
C PRO A 306 9.17 0.92 -10.77
N ALA A 307 8.84 0.75 -9.48
CA ALA A 307 9.70 0.13 -8.47
C ALA A 307 9.15 -1.24 -8.02
N VAL A 308 10.04 -2.10 -7.53
CA VAL A 308 9.65 -3.37 -6.92
C VAL A 308 9.43 -3.13 -5.42
N CYS A 309 8.23 -3.39 -4.92
CA CYS A 309 7.85 -3.09 -3.54
C CYS A 309 7.10 -4.23 -2.86
N THR A 310 7.30 -4.32 -1.55
CA THR A 310 6.53 -5.18 -0.65
C THR A 310 5.87 -4.31 0.41
N VAL A 311 4.54 -4.33 0.47
CA VAL A 311 3.76 -3.57 1.46
C VAL A 311 3.60 -4.40 2.73
N ALA A 312 3.82 -3.79 3.89
CA ALA A 312 3.64 -4.46 5.16
C ALA A 312 2.16 -4.75 5.47
N PRO A 313 1.85 -5.80 6.24
CA PRO A 313 0.51 -6.02 6.77
C PRO A 313 -0.02 -4.75 7.48
N GLY A 314 -1.26 -4.37 7.19
CA GLY A 314 -1.86 -3.13 7.69
C GLY A 314 -1.64 -1.90 6.79
N GLY A 315 -0.78 -1.97 5.77
CA GLY A 315 -0.70 -0.95 4.71
C GLY A 315 -0.17 0.42 5.16
N LEU A 316 0.62 0.46 6.24
CA LEU A 316 1.23 1.67 6.79
C LEU A 316 2.66 1.93 6.30
N THR A 317 3.32 0.88 5.79
CA THR A 317 4.69 0.98 5.27
C THR A 317 4.86 0.10 4.04
N ALA A 318 5.80 0.48 3.17
CA ALA A 318 6.25 -0.31 2.04
C ALA A 318 7.78 -0.29 1.95
N THR A 319 8.37 -1.46 1.68
CA THR A 319 9.80 -1.58 1.37
C THR A 319 9.95 -1.69 -0.13
N CYS A 320 10.67 -0.76 -0.75
CA CYS A 320 10.83 -0.67 -2.20
C CYS A 320 12.31 -0.72 -2.59
N THR A 321 12.60 -1.27 -3.75
CA THR A 321 13.92 -1.14 -4.41
C THR A 321 13.80 -0.13 -5.54
N THR A 322 14.59 0.94 -5.47
CA THR A 322 14.59 2.02 -6.46
C THR A 322 15.01 1.52 -7.84
N PRO A 323 14.35 1.95 -8.92
CA PRO A 323 14.79 1.65 -10.28
C PRO A 323 15.97 2.54 -10.69
N PRO A 324 16.70 2.21 -11.77
CA PRO A 324 17.62 3.14 -12.40
C PRO A 324 16.89 4.40 -12.89
N HIS A 325 17.51 5.57 -12.71
CA HIS A 325 16.94 6.85 -13.14
C HIS A 325 18.03 7.89 -13.41
N ALA A 326 17.71 8.92 -14.21
CA ALA A 326 18.59 10.07 -14.41
C ALA A 326 18.86 10.79 -13.08
N ALA A 327 20.00 11.47 -12.99
CA ALA A 327 20.36 12.26 -11.82
C ALA A 327 19.36 13.39 -11.58
N GLY A 328 19.01 13.63 -10.33
CA GLY A 328 18.07 14.69 -9.95
C GLY A 328 17.11 14.28 -8.85
N LEU A 329 16.19 15.19 -8.54
CA LEU A 329 15.15 15.05 -7.54
C LEU A 329 13.85 14.63 -8.22
N PHE A 330 13.20 13.58 -7.71
CA PHE A 330 11.99 13.01 -8.32
C PHE A 330 10.91 12.72 -7.30
N ASP A 331 9.67 12.78 -7.79
CA ASP A 331 8.48 12.42 -7.05
C ASP A 331 8.42 10.90 -6.85
N VAL A 332 7.82 10.50 -5.73
CA VAL A 332 7.43 9.12 -5.46
C VAL A 332 5.91 9.05 -5.46
N VAL A 333 5.34 8.20 -6.30
CA VAL A 333 3.89 8.06 -6.47
C VAL A 333 3.47 6.65 -6.10
N VAL A 334 2.38 6.54 -5.33
CA VAL A 334 1.68 5.27 -5.09
C VAL A 334 0.31 5.32 -5.73
N THR A 335 -0.07 4.24 -6.41
CA THR A 335 -1.41 4.02 -6.96
C THR A 335 -2.01 2.79 -6.32
N THR A 336 -3.18 2.92 -5.68
CA THR A 336 -3.95 1.84 -5.06
C THR A 336 -5.37 1.83 -5.63
N PRO A 337 -6.19 0.80 -5.35
CA PRO A 337 -7.60 0.82 -5.72
C PRO A 337 -8.39 2.01 -5.14
N GLY A 338 -7.89 2.65 -4.08
CA GLY A 338 -8.49 3.84 -3.47
C GLY A 338 -8.06 5.18 -4.08
N GLY A 339 -7.13 5.18 -5.03
CA GLY A 339 -6.65 6.38 -5.72
C GLY A 339 -5.13 6.50 -5.77
N THR A 340 -4.63 7.73 -5.92
CA THR A 340 -3.19 8.02 -6.04
C THR A 340 -2.73 9.00 -4.98
N ALA A 341 -1.49 8.85 -4.53
CA ALA A 341 -0.82 9.82 -3.67
C ALA A 341 0.60 10.06 -4.17
N THR A 342 1.03 11.32 -4.07
CA THR A 342 2.36 11.76 -4.53
C THR A 342 3.12 12.38 -3.36
N LEU A 343 4.34 11.89 -3.14
CA LEU A 343 5.33 12.54 -2.30
C LEU A 343 6.28 13.30 -3.23
N THR A 344 6.08 14.61 -3.32
CA THR A 344 6.82 15.47 -4.26
C THR A 344 8.28 15.58 -3.86
N ASN A 345 9.19 15.52 -4.84
CA ASN A 345 10.63 15.73 -4.64
C ASN A 345 11.23 14.84 -3.54
N ALA A 346 10.74 13.60 -3.42
CA ALA A 346 10.98 12.74 -2.29
C ALA A 346 12.30 11.97 -2.35
N PHE A 347 12.83 11.69 -3.55
CA PHE A 347 14.04 10.89 -3.70
C PHE A 347 15.03 11.53 -4.66
N THR A 348 16.30 11.56 -4.27
CA THR A 348 17.41 12.11 -5.07
C THR A 348 18.25 11.00 -5.68
N PHE A 349 18.31 10.93 -7.01
CA PHE A 349 19.28 10.11 -7.72
C PHE A 349 20.60 10.87 -7.89
N ILE A 350 21.64 10.35 -7.26
CA ILE A 350 22.97 10.93 -7.21
C ILE A 350 23.82 10.25 -8.29
N PRO A 351 24.42 11.02 -9.22
CA PRO A 351 25.31 10.43 -10.23
C PRO A 351 26.54 9.83 -9.54
N PRO A 352 27.17 8.80 -10.15
CA PRO A 352 28.46 8.33 -9.66
C PRO A 352 29.45 9.49 -9.61
N VAL A 353 30.15 9.65 -8.48
CA VAL A 353 31.22 10.65 -8.33
C VAL A 353 32.31 10.29 -9.35
N ALA A 354 32.66 11.18 -10.28
CA ALA A 354 33.77 10.88 -11.20
C ALA A 354 35.07 10.66 -10.38
N PRO A 355 35.98 9.75 -10.79
CA PRO A 355 37.29 9.66 -10.17
C PRO A 355 37.96 11.03 -10.24
N ALA A 356 38.49 11.52 -9.12
CA ALA A 356 39.25 12.78 -9.06
C ALA A 356 40.68 12.49 -8.62
N LEU A 357 41.64 13.26 -9.14
CA LEU A 357 43.02 13.17 -8.66
C LEU A 357 43.09 13.67 -7.22
N PRO A 358 43.80 12.96 -6.32
CA PRO A 358 43.83 13.31 -4.90
C PRO A 358 44.35 14.74 -4.69
N ALA A 359 43.88 15.39 -3.63
CA ALA A 359 44.37 16.70 -3.20
C ALA A 359 45.66 16.51 -2.39
N THR A 360 46.79 16.61 -3.05
CA THR A 360 48.09 16.20 -2.54
C THR A 360 48.88 17.42 -2.07
N GLY A 361 48.28 18.26 -1.25
CA GLY A 361 48.96 19.47 -0.79
C GLY A 361 48.13 20.25 0.20
N PHE A 362 48.76 20.69 1.27
CA PHE A 362 48.19 21.64 2.20
C PHE A 362 48.36 23.07 1.69
N ALA A 363 47.61 24.00 2.28
CA ALA A 363 47.75 25.41 1.99
C ALA A 363 49.18 25.86 2.34
N PRO A 364 49.90 26.57 1.44
CA PRO A 364 51.18 27.15 1.79
C PRO A 364 51.01 28.26 2.83
N ASP A 365 52.12 28.58 3.50
CA ASP A 365 52.24 29.65 4.51
C ASP A 365 51.36 29.47 5.75
N ARG A 366 50.93 28.23 6.06
CA ARG A 366 50.20 27.90 7.29
C ARG A 366 50.37 26.45 7.73
N VAL A 367 50.34 26.22 9.04
CA VAL A 367 50.27 24.87 9.62
C VAL A 367 48.80 24.41 9.62
N THR A 368 48.56 23.18 9.17
CA THR A 368 47.23 22.54 9.18
C THR A 368 47.19 21.47 10.25
N ALA A 369 46.26 21.58 11.20
CA ALA A 369 46.01 20.52 12.17
C ALA A 369 45.23 19.38 11.51
N LEU A 370 45.71 18.15 11.64
CA LEU A 370 45.02 16.96 11.15
C LEU A 370 44.22 16.31 12.29
N PRO A 371 43.00 15.80 12.04
CA PRO A 371 42.24 14.98 13.00
C PRO A 371 42.99 13.66 13.28
N GLU A 372 42.53 12.72 14.10
CA GLU A 372 43.23 11.43 14.26
C GLU A 372 43.09 10.53 13.01
N GLN A 373 44.14 9.79 12.63
CA GLN A 373 44.13 8.93 11.44
C GLN A 373 43.36 7.63 11.71
N SER A 374 42.26 7.42 11.00
CA SER A 374 41.42 6.22 11.15
C SER A 374 41.81 5.04 10.25
N VAL A 375 42.73 5.26 9.29
CA VAL A 375 43.15 4.26 8.29
C VAL A 375 44.67 4.15 8.28
N ALA A 376 45.22 2.97 8.59
CA ALA A 376 46.66 2.74 8.49
C ALA A 376 47.09 2.62 7.01
N TYR A 377 48.15 3.33 6.61
CA TYR A 377 48.79 3.08 5.32
C TYR A 377 49.66 1.84 5.40
N ALA A 378 49.53 0.96 4.41
CA ALA A 378 50.33 -0.26 4.35
C ALA A 378 51.78 0.11 4.01
N ALA A 379 52.70 -0.18 4.93
CA ALA A 379 54.13 -0.17 4.64
C ALA A 379 54.39 -1.13 3.48
N SER A 380 55.29 -0.75 2.57
CA SER A 380 55.72 -1.60 1.47
C SER A 380 57.24 -1.67 1.43
N ASP A 381 57.78 -2.72 0.81
CA ASP A 381 59.23 -2.86 0.57
C ASP A 381 59.72 -2.04 -0.63
N LEU A 382 58.91 -1.06 -1.08
CA LEU A 382 59.19 -0.25 -2.25
C LEU A 382 59.74 1.11 -1.82
N ARG A 383 60.77 1.58 -2.54
CA ARG A 383 61.34 2.90 -2.37
C ARG A 383 61.40 3.65 -3.70
N LEU A 384 60.97 4.90 -3.69
CA LEU A 384 61.03 5.82 -4.83
C LEU A 384 62.31 6.66 -4.76
N GLU A 385 62.98 6.80 -5.89
CA GLU A 385 64.10 7.72 -6.07
C GLU A 385 63.92 8.53 -7.36
N ILE A 386 64.11 9.85 -7.28
CA ILE A 386 64.11 10.75 -8.43
C ILE A 386 65.40 11.58 -8.36
N PRO A 387 66.50 11.11 -8.96
CA PRO A 387 67.83 11.68 -8.76
C PRO A 387 67.91 13.18 -9.07
N ARG A 388 67.26 13.63 -10.16
CA ARG A 388 67.24 15.04 -10.56
C ARG A 388 66.62 15.96 -9.51
N LEU A 389 65.67 15.46 -8.73
CA LEU A 389 64.98 16.23 -7.69
C LEU A 389 65.60 16.02 -6.31
N GLY A 390 66.62 15.15 -6.17
CA GLY A 390 67.18 14.76 -4.87
C GLY A 390 66.18 14.03 -3.97
N VAL A 391 65.15 13.42 -4.57
CA VAL A 391 64.08 12.73 -3.84
C VAL A 391 64.47 11.27 -3.61
N SER A 392 64.34 10.81 -2.36
CA SER A 392 64.45 9.39 -2.00
C SER A 392 63.58 9.10 -0.79
N MET A 393 62.56 8.26 -0.94
CA MET A 393 61.53 8.02 0.09
C MET A 393 60.80 6.69 -0.11
N ASP A 394 60.13 6.21 0.92
CA ASP A 394 59.34 4.98 0.86
C ASP A 394 58.03 5.20 0.08
N ILE A 395 57.55 4.14 -0.57
CA ILE A 395 56.22 4.09 -1.16
C ILE A 395 55.30 3.36 -0.18
N VAL A 396 54.13 3.90 0.09
CA VAL A 396 53.09 3.27 0.93
C VAL A 396 51.81 3.09 0.13
N GLY A 397 51.03 2.07 0.46
CA GLY A 397 49.73 1.84 -0.18
C GLY A 397 48.65 2.78 0.36
N VAL A 398 47.94 3.47 -0.53
CA VAL A 398 46.81 4.34 -0.18
C VAL A 398 45.50 3.65 -0.61
N PRO A 399 44.67 3.20 0.34
CA PRO A 399 43.38 2.59 0.05
C PRO A 399 42.44 3.53 -0.70
N GLN A 400 41.69 2.98 -1.66
CA GLN A 400 40.65 3.71 -2.35
C GLN A 400 39.36 3.69 -1.50
N SER A 401 38.80 4.87 -1.22
CA SER A 401 37.50 5.02 -0.56
C SER A 401 36.52 5.68 -1.54
N GLY A 402 35.54 4.91 -2.00
CA GLY A 402 34.68 5.31 -3.12
C GLY A 402 35.51 5.57 -4.38
N ASN A 403 35.46 6.81 -4.90
CA ASN A 403 36.22 7.24 -6.08
C ASN A 403 37.36 8.21 -5.74
N THR A 404 37.86 8.14 -4.49
CA THR A 404 38.88 9.05 -3.96
C THR A 404 39.93 8.31 -3.13
N TRP A 405 41.03 9.01 -2.84
CA TRP A 405 42.09 8.56 -1.94
C TRP A 405 42.36 9.65 -0.92
N ASP A 406 42.30 9.34 0.37
CA ASP A 406 42.78 10.24 1.42
C ASP A 406 44.29 10.14 1.50
N VAL A 407 44.95 11.25 1.16
CA VAL A 407 46.42 11.37 1.13
C VAL A 407 46.92 12.32 2.21
N SER A 408 46.06 12.84 3.09
CA SER A 408 46.39 13.89 4.06
C SER A 408 47.53 13.50 5.01
N TRP A 409 47.71 12.19 5.19
CA TRP A 409 48.64 11.58 6.14
C TRP A 409 49.95 11.12 5.51
N LEU A 410 50.12 11.35 4.21
CA LEU A 410 51.21 10.75 3.47
C LEU A 410 52.58 11.28 3.92
N GLY A 411 52.62 12.52 4.41
CA GLY A 411 53.80 13.15 4.96
C GLY A 411 54.96 13.16 3.96
N LYS A 412 56.09 12.55 4.33
CA LYS A 412 57.30 12.47 3.51
C LYS A 412 57.38 11.25 2.59
N ASN A 413 56.33 10.41 2.55
CA ASN A 413 56.29 9.22 1.71
C ASN A 413 55.66 9.51 0.35
N ALA A 414 55.84 8.59 -0.60
CA ALA A 414 55.05 8.51 -1.82
C ALA A 414 53.88 7.55 -1.61
N GLY A 415 52.70 7.88 -2.13
CA GLY A 415 51.49 7.06 -1.98
C GLY A 415 51.15 6.36 -3.28
N TRP A 416 51.19 5.03 -3.31
CA TRP A 416 50.62 4.26 -4.41
C TRP A 416 49.10 4.20 -4.29
N LEU A 417 48.41 4.66 -5.33
CA LEU A 417 46.94 4.69 -5.35
C LEU A 417 46.41 3.29 -5.66
N GLN A 418 45.82 2.63 -4.65
CA GLN A 418 45.19 1.32 -4.84
C GLN A 418 44.09 1.40 -5.90
N GLY A 419 43.97 0.36 -6.72
CA GLY A 419 43.14 0.34 -7.93
C GLY A 419 43.91 0.64 -9.22
N THR A 420 45.15 1.10 -9.12
CA THR A 420 46.09 1.19 -10.25
C THR A 420 47.03 0.00 -10.29
N ALA A 421 47.82 -0.16 -11.37
CA ALA A 421 48.80 -1.26 -11.41
C ALA A 421 49.78 -1.13 -10.24
N PHE A 422 50.17 -2.27 -9.65
CA PHE A 422 51.18 -2.27 -8.60
C PHE A 422 52.52 -1.78 -9.18
N PRO A 423 53.32 -0.96 -8.47
CA PRO A 423 54.60 -0.49 -8.98
C PRO A 423 55.47 -1.69 -9.38
N THR A 424 56.13 -1.63 -10.54
CA THR A 424 56.88 -2.72 -11.20
C THR A 424 56.07 -3.67 -12.09
N TRP A 425 54.74 -3.71 -11.99
CA TRP A 425 53.91 -4.61 -12.81
C TRP A 425 53.56 -3.99 -14.17
N ASN A 426 53.13 -4.84 -15.12
CA ASN A 426 52.52 -4.37 -16.36
C ASN A 426 51.27 -3.54 -16.04
N GLY A 427 51.07 -2.45 -16.79
CA GLY A 427 50.04 -1.47 -16.49
C GLY A 427 50.61 -0.13 -16.07
N ASN A 428 49.72 0.79 -15.75
CA ASN A 428 50.08 2.11 -15.27
C ASN A 428 49.93 2.17 -13.75
N SER A 429 51.05 2.30 -13.05
CA SER A 429 51.07 2.52 -11.60
C SER A 429 51.05 4.00 -11.30
N VAL A 430 50.15 4.45 -10.42
CA VAL A 430 50.05 5.87 -10.07
C VAL A 430 50.58 6.10 -8.66
N LEU A 431 51.61 6.93 -8.56
CA LEU A 431 52.16 7.40 -7.29
C LEU A 431 51.85 8.88 -7.08
N THR A 432 51.59 9.24 -5.83
CA THR A 432 51.25 10.59 -5.43
C THR A 432 52.15 11.08 -4.30
N GLY A 433 52.29 12.39 -4.15
CA GLY A 433 53.13 12.99 -3.11
C GLY A 433 52.76 14.44 -2.87
N HIS A 434 53.00 14.95 -1.66
CA HIS A 434 52.63 16.31 -1.33
C HIS A 434 53.47 17.36 -2.07
N VAL A 435 52.85 18.47 -2.46
CA VAL A 435 53.54 19.73 -2.85
C VAL A 435 53.92 20.55 -1.61
N TRP A 436 53.06 20.53 -0.58
CA TRP A 436 53.25 21.12 0.73
C TRP A 436 52.69 20.20 1.80
N ASN A 437 53.44 20.01 2.89
CA ASN A 437 53.05 19.19 4.03
C ASN A 437 52.24 19.99 5.05
N ALA A 438 51.56 19.29 5.97
CA ALA A 438 50.70 19.90 6.99
C ALA A 438 51.48 20.81 7.97
N ASP A 439 52.77 20.54 8.17
CA ASP A 439 53.69 21.33 9.01
C ASP A 439 54.25 22.57 8.29
N ASN A 440 53.71 22.92 7.12
CA ASN A 440 54.18 24.00 6.26
C ASN A 440 55.61 23.80 5.72
N SER A 441 56.14 22.57 5.72
CA SER A 441 57.37 22.23 5.00
C SER A 441 57.08 21.88 3.54
N ALA A 442 58.08 22.08 2.68
CA ALA A 442 57.98 21.68 1.28
C ALA A 442 57.75 20.16 1.18
N GLY A 443 56.75 19.77 0.38
CA GLY A 443 56.42 18.37 0.16
C GLY A 443 57.39 17.69 -0.79
N PRO A 444 57.46 16.35 -0.79
CA PRO A 444 58.42 15.59 -1.59
C PRO A 444 58.27 15.79 -3.11
N PHE A 445 57.09 16.20 -3.60
CA PHE A 445 56.82 16.43 -5.02
C PHE A 445 56.73 17.92 -5.38
N VAL A 446 57.19 18.83 -4.53
CA VAL A 446 57.11 20.28 -4.77
C VAL A 446 57.70 20.73 -6.11
N TYR A 447 58.73 20.04 -6.60
CA TYR A 447 59.42 20.32 -7.87
C TYR A 447 59.12 19.31 -8.97
N LEU A 448 58.05 18.53 -8.85
CA LEU A 448 57.74 17.49 -9.84
C LEU A 448 57.55 18.05 -11.25
N ASN A 449 57.09 19.29 -11.38
CA ASN A 449 56.91 19.98 -12.66
C ASN A 449 58.20 20.39 -13.37
N THR A 450 59.37 20.26 -12.73
CA THR A 450 60.68 20.62 -13.32
C THR A 450 61.38 19.44 -13.98
N LEU A 451 60.78 18.25 -13.94
CA LEU A 451 61.24 17.10 -14.72
C LEU A 451 61.06 17.37 -16.22
N TRP A 452 61.92 16.73 -17.01
CA TRP A 452 61.93 16.81 -18.46
C TRP A 452 61.96 15.41 -19.06
N TYR A 453 61.62 15.32 -20.35
CA TYR A 453 61.80 14.10 -21.13
C TYR A 453 63.21 13.53 -20.95
N GLY A 454 63.33 12.23 -20.68
CA GLY A 454 64.61 11.55 -20.49
C GLY A 454 65.09 11.50 -19.04
N ASP A 455 64.49 12.25 -18.11
CA ASP A 455 64.83 12.15 -16.70
C ASP A 455 64.45 10.78 -16.13
N ARG A 456 65.24 10.29 -15.17
CA ARG A 456 65.08 8.96 -14.58
C ARG A 456 64.29 9.00 -13.29
N ILE A 457 63.40 8.03 -13.13
CA ILE A 457 62.69 7.71 -11.89
C ILE A 457 62.98 6.25 -11.58
N ILE A 458 63.42 5.95 -10.37
CA ILE A 458 63.86 4.60 -9.98
C ILE A 458 62.95 4.10 -8.86
N VAL A 459 62.38 2.91 -9.04
CA VAL A 459 61.67 2.18 -7.99
C VAL A 459 62.56 1.03 -7.56
N HIS A 460 62.95 1.02 -6.29
CA HIS A 460 63.69 -0.08 -5.67
C HIS A 460 62.68 -1.04 -5.06
N ALA A 461 62.75 -2.31 -5.43
CA ALA A 461 61.81 -3.33 -4.98
C ALA A 461 62.51 -4.68 -4.89
N TRP A 462 62.46 -5.33 -3.72
CA TRP A 462 63.00 -6.69 -3.50
C TRP A 462 64.44 -6.88 -4.02
N GLY A 463 65.31 -5.90 -3.78
CA GLY A 463 66.71 -5.93 -4.19
C GLY A 463 66.97 -5.60 -5.68
N GLN A 464 65.93 -5.30 -6.45
CA GLN A 464 66.04 -4.87 -7.85
C GLN A 464 65.77 -3.37 -8.02
N GLN A 465 66.33 -2.81 -9.09
CA GLN A 465 66.14 -1.42 -9.51
C GLN A 465 65.36 -1.34 -10.82
N TYR A 466 64.14 -0.84 -10.75
CA TYR A 466 63.28 -0.58 -11.90
C TYR A 466 63.45 0.88 -12.32
N THR A 467 64.16 1.12 -13.42
CA THR A 467 64.41 2.46 -13.95
C THR A 467 63.36 2.81 -15.00
N TYR A 468 62.60 3.87 -14.72
CA TYR A 468 61.65 4.50 -15.63
C TYR A 468 62.25 5.78 -16.18
N GLU A 469 61.88 6.11 -17.42
CA GLU A 469 62.30 7.34 -18.09
C GLU A 469 61.08 8.20 -18.42
N VAL A 470 61.13 9.48 -18.04
CA VAL A 470 60.05 10.45 -18.24
C VAL A 470 59.78 10.64 -19.74
N ARG A 471 58.52 10.52 -20.12
CA ARG A 471 58.00 10.69 -21.48
C ARG A 471 57.14 11.94 -21.63
N SER A 472 56.47 12.38 -20.57
CA SER A 472 55.66 13.60 -20.58
C SER A 472 55.57 14.22 -19.19
N VAL A 473 55.47 15.54 -19.16
CA VAL A 473 55.12 16.33 -17.98
C VAL A 473 54.01 17.27 -18.40
N THR A 474 52.83 17.14 -17.79
CA THR A 474 51.64 17.91 -18.17
C THR A 474 50.95 18.48 -16.94
N GLN A 475 50.19 19.54 -17.13
CA GLN A 475 49.35 20.14 -16.10
C GLN A 475 47.88 19.97 -16.48
N VAL A 476 47.09 19.37 -15.60
CA VAL A 476 45.67 19.06 -15.83
C VAL A 476 44.80 19.62 -14.71
N ARG A 477 43.49 19.72 -14.95
CA ARG A 477 42.53 20.05 -13.88
C ARG A 477 42.29 18.83 -12.97
N PRO A 478 41.87 19.00 -11.72
CA PRO A 478 41.69 17.89 -10.78
C PRO A 478 40.70 16.79 -11.22
N ASP A 479 39.71 17.16 -12.05
CA ASP A 479 38.70 16.29 -12.67
C ASP A 479 39.18 15.60 -13.96
N SER A 480 40.33 16.01 -14.51
CA SER A 480 40.89 15.50 -15.76
C SER A 480 41.78 14.28 -15.51
N THR A 481 41.16 13.14 -15.21
CA THR A 481 41.85 11.96 -14.67
C THR A 481 42.37 10.97 -15.72
N SER A 482 41.93 11.11 -16.98
CA SER A 482 42.30 10.21 -18.09
C SER A 482 43.80 10.13 -18.33
N ALA A 483 44.53 11.25 -18.19
CA ALA A 483 45.98 11.26 -18.36
C ALA A 483 46.71 10.46 -17.26
N ALA A 484 46.15 10.42 -16.04
CA ALA A 484 46.79 9.78 -14.91
C ALA A 484 46.52 8.27 -14.85
N PHE A 485 45.30 7.85 -15.19
CA PHE A 485 44.85 6.46 -15.04
C PHE A 485 44.69 5.72 -16.38
N ALA A 486 45.18 6.28 -17.49
CA ALA A 486 45.15 5.61 -18.79
C ALA A 486 45.81 4.22 -18.70
N HIS A 487 45.14 3.22 -19.27
CA HIS A 487 45.67 1.86 -19.42
C HIS A 487 46.96 1.86 -20.24
N LYS A 488 47.86 0.94 -19.90
CA LYS A 488 49.16 0.74 -20.58
C LYS A 488 49.43 -0.76 -20.65
N ASP A 489 49.83 -1.24 -21.81
CA ASP A 489 50.13 -2.67 -21.99
C ASP A 489 51.52 -3.07 -21.46
N THR A 490 52.38 -2.09 -21.21
CA THR A 490 53.72 -2.26 -20.61
C THR A 490 53.81 -1.56 -19.25
N PRO A 491 54.84 -1.80 -18.43
CA PRO A 491 55.01 -1.12 -17.15
C PRO A 491 55.26 0.38 -17.32
N TRP A 492 54.34 1.18 -16.80
CA TRP A 492 54.43 2.63 -16.75
C TRP A 492 54.26 3.11 -15.31
N LEU A 493 54.90 4.24 -15.02
CA LEU A 493 54.78 4.94 -13.75
C LEU A 493 54.26 6.35 -14.02
N THR A 494 53.17 6.72 -13.37
CA THR A 494 52.63 8.07 -13.39
C THR A 494 52.77 8.70 -12.01
N LEU A 495 53.49 9.82 -11.93
CA LEU A 495 53.59 10.62 -10.70
C LEU A 495 52.60 11.80 -10.76
N THR A 496 51.88 12.06 -9.68
CA THR A 496 50.93 13.17 -9.58
C THR A 496 51.12 14.03 -8.33
N THR A 497 50.98 15.36 -8.47
CA THR A 497 50.91 16.29 -7.32
C THR A 497 50.08 17.55 -7.61
N CYS A 498 49.85 18.39 -6.59
CA CYS A 498 49.11 19.64 -6.65
C CYS A 498 49.95 20.81 -7.20
N ARG A 499 49.31 21.75 -7.90
CA ARG A 499 49.95 22.98 -8.41
C ARG A 499 49.02 24.18 -8.40
N SER A 500 49.61 25.36 -8.19
CA SER A 500 48.96 26.68 -8.15
C SER A 500 47.86 26.80 -7.10
N TRP A 501 48.26 27.10 -5.86
CA TRP A 501 47.34 27.37 -4.76
C TRP A 501 46.45 28.58 -5.06
N ASP A 502 45.15 28.43 -4.81
CA ASP A 502 44.14 29.47 -4.89
C ASP A 502 43.63 29.77 -3.48
N ALA A 503 44.03 30.92 -2.93
CA ALA A 503 43.66 31.32 -1.58
C ALA A 503 42.16 31.59 -1.43
N ASP A 504 41.51 32.11 -2.47
CA ASP A 504 40.08 32.45 -2.44
C ASP A 504 39.21 31.19 -2.41
N LYS A 505 39.67 30.12 -3.08
CA LYS A 505 38.97 28.84 -3.15
C LYS A 505 39.46 27.81 -2.14
N GLY A 506 40.52 28.11 -1.40
CA GLY A 506 41.15 27.18 -0.45
C GLY A 506 41.61 25.87 -1.09
N THR A 507 42.05 25.88 -2.37
CA THR A 507 42.41 24.65 -3.09
C THR A 507 43.46 24.89 -4.19
N TYR A 508 44.09 23.82 -4.67
CA TYR A 508 45.00 23.88 -5.82
C TYR A 508 44.26 23.75 -7.14
N ARG A 509 44.49 24.70 -8.06
CA ARG A 509 43.81 24.77 -9.36
C ARG A 509 44.15 23.62 -10.30
N TYR A 510 45.34 23.04 -10.15
CA TYR A 510 45.86 22.06 -11.10
C TYR A 510 46.52 20.85 -10.43
N ARG A 511 46.77 19.83 -11.24
CA ARG A 511 47.62 18.69 -10.95
C ARG A 511 48.74 18.60 -11.98
N VAL A 512 49.94 18.28 -11.52
CA VAL A 512 51.07 17.93 -12.40
C VAL A 512 51.03 16.43 -12.60
N ILE A 513 51.11 15.97 -13.85
CA ILE A 513 51.17 14.57 -14.23
C ILE A 513 52.48 14.32 -14.96
N VAL A 514 53.32 13.46 -14.40
CA VAL A 514 54.57 12.99 -15.02
C VAL A 514 54.39 11.53 -15.40
N GLN A 515 54.47 11.20 -16.68
CA GLN A 515 54.38 9.82 -17.15
C GLN A 515 55.76 9.33 -17.55
N ALA A 516 56.15 8.17 -17.05
CA ALA A 516 57.43 7.54 -17.32
C ALA A 516 57.24 6.07 -17.71
N ALA A 517 58.02 5.60 -18.69
CA ALA A 517 57.98 4.22 -19.16
C ALA A 517 59.18 3.46 -18.62
N LEU A 518 59.00 2.19 -18.23
CA LEU A 518 60.11 1.35 -17.78
C LEU A 518 61.11 1.14 -18.92
N VAL A 519 62.40 1.35 -18.64
CA VAL A 519 63.49 1.21 -19.62
C VAL A 519 64.54 0.17 -19.23
N SER A 520 64.70 -0.12 -17.93
CA SER A 520 65.61 -1.19 -17.49
C SER A 520 65.26 -1.72 -16.10
N VAL A 521 65.55 -3.00 -15.87
CA VAL A 521 65.54 -3.65 -14.55
C VAL A 521 66.94 -4.16 -14.28
N LYS A 522 67.48 -3.91 -13.09
CA LYS A 522 68.82 -4.33 -12.67
C LYS A 522 68.79 -5.04 -11.33
#